data_AF-A0A354T711-F1
#
_entry.id   AF-A0A354T711-F1
#
_cell.length_a   1.000
_cell.length_b   1.000
_cell.length_c   1.000
_cell.angle_alpha   90.00
_cell.angle_beta   90.00
_cell.angle_gamma   90.00
#
_symmetry.space_group_name_H-M   'P 1'
#
loop_
_entity.id
_entity.type
_entity.pdbx_description
1 polymer ?
#
loop_
_entity_poly.entity_id
_entity_poly.type
_entity_poly.pdbx_seq_one_letter_code
_entity_poly.pdbx_strand_id
1 'polypeptide(L)' 'CSSMMAGAKHNNDELPVIVLGGGLKGGRVLDYTGKPERQLCRLFMSMMERMDVRPKAFGDAKMMLEEV' A
#
# COMPACT_ATOMS: atom_id res chain seq x y z
N CYS A 1 -21.48 3.08 -5.49
CA CYS A 1 -20.56 1.96 -5.22
C CYS A 1 -19.21 2.27 -5.85
N SER A 2 -18.27 2.82 -5.08
CA SER A 2 -16.92 3.08 -5.57
C SER A 2 -16.10 1.81 -5.37
N SER A 3 -16.01 0.97 -6.41
CA SER A 3 -15.03 -0.12 -6.42
C SER A 3 -13.75 0.41 -7.07
N MET A 4 -12.60 0.17 -6.44
CA MET A 4 -11.29 0.42 -7.05
C MET A 4 -11.03 -0.49 -8.27
N MET A 5 -11.95 -1.44 -8.54
CA MET A 5 -11.93 -2.33 -9.70
C MET A 5 -12.60 -1.73 -10.96
N ALA A 6 -13.33 -0.60 -10.86
CA ALA A 6 -13.84 0.12 -12.04
C ALA A 6 -12.82 1.16 -12.57
N GLY A 7 -11.56 0.75 -12.71
CA GLY A 7 -10.42 1.60 -13.10
C GLY A 7 -10.44 2.13 -14.54
N ALA A 8 -11.45 1.80 -15.35
CA ALA A 8 -11.58 2.34 -16.70
C ALA A 8 -12.18 3.76 -16.76
N LYS A 9 -12.88 4.20 -15.70
CA LYS A 9 -13.47 5.55 -15.61
C LYS A 9 -12.91 6.39 -14.48
N HIS A 10 -12.29 5.77 -13.49
CA HIS A 10 -11.68 6.44 -12.35
C HIS A 10 -10.17 6.34 -12.47
N ASN A 11 -9.49 7.47 -12.32
CA ASN A 11 -8.03 7.48 -12.17
C ASN A 11 -7.68 6.77 -10.85
N ASN A 12 -6.90 5.70 -10.95
CA ASN A 12 -6.34 4.95 -9.83
C ASN A 12 -4.79 4.95 -9.84
N ASP A 13 -4.20 5.80 -10.69
CA ASP A 13 -2.75 5.97 -10.80
C ASP A 13 -2.18 6.84 -9.67
N GLU A 14 -2.98 7.79 -9.18
CA GLU A 14 -2.59 8.77 -8.16
C GLU A 14 -3.48 8.63 -6.93
N LEU A 15 -2.98 7.93 -5.92
CA LEU A 15 -3.70 7.66 -4.67
C LEU A 15 -2.89 8.23 -3.50
N PRO A 16 -3.18 9.46 -3.04
CA PRO A 16 -2.53 10.01 -1.87
C PRO A 16 -2.97 9.25 -0.61
N VAL A 17 -2.01 8.79 0.19
CA VAL A 17 -2.24 8.05 1.44
C VAL A 17 -1.50 8.73 2.58
N ILE A 18 -2.17 8.87 3.73
CA ILE A 18 -1.57 9.33 4.98
C ILE A 18 -1.63 8.18 5.98
N VAL A 19 -0.49 7.86 6.59
CA VAL A 19 -0.37 6.82 7.62
C VAL A 19 0.16 7.43 8.91
N LEU A 20 -0.50 7.13 10.02
CA LEU A 20 -0.17 7.62 11.36
C LEU A 20 -0.19 6.42 12.33
N GLY A 21 0.78 6.34 13.23
CA GLY A 21 0.84 5.26 14.21
C GLY A 21 2.22 5.08 14.84
N GLY A 22 2.26 4.33 15.96
CA GLY A 22 3.49 3.96 16.64
C GLY A 22 4.32 2.95 15.85
N GLY A 23 5.64 3.02 15.99
CA GLY A 23 6.58 2.12 15.32
C GLY A 23 6.90 2.48 13.85
N LEU A 24 6.20 3.44 13.26
CA LEU A 24 6.49 3.97 11.93
C LEU A 24 7.48 5.13 12.03
N LYS A 25 8.43 5.21 11.09
CA LYS A 25 9.27 6.40 10.96
C LYS A 25 8.44 7.53 10.31
N GLY A 26 8.07 8.53 11.10
CA GLY A 26 7.33 9.71 10.65
C GLY A 26 8.20 10.73 9.88
N GLY A 27 7.58 11.84 9.46
CA GLY A 27 8.29 12.95 8.78
C GLY A 27 8.82 12.60 7.39
N ARG A 28 8.21 11.61 6.72
CA ARG A 28 8.61 11.14 5.40
C ARG A 28 7.48 11.32 4.40
N VAL A 29 7.85 11.59 3.16
CA VAL A 29 6.97 11.51 1.98
C VAL A 29 7.56 10.42 1.09
N LEU A 30 6.77 9.38 0.81
CA LEU A 30 7.16 8.29 -0.06
C LEU A 30 6.39 8.43 -1.38
N ASP A 31 7.12 8.59 -2.47
CA ASP A 31 6.56 8.71 -3.82
C ASP A 31 6.80 7.42 -4.61
N TYR A 32 5.73 6.84 -5.13
CA TYR A 32 5.73 5.62 -5.94
C TYR A 32 5.29 5.85 -7.39
N THR A 33 5.19 7.11 -7.81
CA THR A 33 4.81 7.48 -9.18
C THR A 33 5.79 6.86 -10.18
N GLY A 34 5.27 6.14 -11.16
CA GLY A 34 6.07 5.45 -12.20
C GLY A 34 6.92 4.27 -11.71
N LYS A 35 6.87 3.91 -10.42
CA LYS A 35 7.62 2.77 -9.89
C LYS A 35 6.85 1.46 -10.13
N PRO A 36 7.57 0.34 -10.38
CA PRO A 36 6.94 -0.98 -10.36
C PRO A 36 6.41 -1.28 -8.96
N GLU A 37 5.51 -2.25 -8.84
CA GLU A 37 5.08 -2.75 -7.54
C GLU A 37 4.49 -1.66 -6.61
N ARG A 38 3.71 -0.73 -7.17
CA ARG A 38 3.04 0.37 -6.44
C ARG A 38 1.66 0.00 -5.86
N GLN A 39 1.32 -1.30 -5.81
CA GLN A 39 0.00 -1.75 -5.39
C GLN A 39 -0.24 -1.39 -3.92
N LEU A 40 -1.38 -0.75 -3.61
CA LEU A 40 -1.76 -0.38 -2.24
C LEU A 40 -1.83 -1.62 -1.31
N CYS A 41 -2.13 -2.80 -1.87
CA CYS A 41 -2.12 -4.08 -1.16
C CYS A 41 -0.81 -4.36 -0.41
N ARG A 42 0.33 -3.87 -0.91
CA ARG A 42 1.64 -4.02 -0.25
C ARG A 42 1.73 -3.26 1.06
N LEU A 43 1.10 -2.09 1.16
CA LEU A 43 1.01 -1.32 2.40
C LEU A 43 0.29 -2.14 3.47
N PHE A 44 -0.84 -2.78 3.10
CA PHE A 44 -1.56 -3.65 4.02
C PHE A 44 -0.72 -4.86 4.44
N MET A 45 0.06 -5.45 3.52
CA MET A 45 1.00 -6.53 3.88
C MET A 45 2.05 -6.08 4.92
N SER A 46 2.68 -4.91 4.76
CA SER A 46 3.63 -4.39 5.76
C SER A 46 2.97 -4.09 7.11
N MET A 47 1.74 -3.60 7.10
CA MET A 47 0.99 -3.35 8.34
C MET A 47 0.63 -4.66 9.06
N MET A 48 0.21 -5.69 8.32
CA MET A 48 -0.09 -7.02 8.87
C MET A 48 1.15 -7.65 9.50
N GLU A 49 2.32 -7.54 8.86
CA GLU A 49 3.59 -8.02 9.41
C GLU A 49 3.89 -7.40 10.78
N ARG A 50 3.65 -6.09 10.93
CA ARG A 50 3.81 -5.37 12.20
C ARG A 50 2.82 -5.80 13.29
N MET A 51 1.72 -6.45 12.90
CA MET A 51 0.72 -7.04 13.78
C MET A 51 0.93 -8.56 13.95
N ASP A 52 2.07 -9.09 13.51
CA ASP A 52 2.43 -10.51 13.52
C ASP A 52 1.49 -11.41 12.69
N VAL A 53 0.93 -10.84 11.61
CA VAL A 53 0.11 -11.55 10.62
C VAL A 53 0.89 -11.63 9.30
N ARG A 54 1.29 -12.84 8.89
CA ARG A 54 2.24 -13.04 7.78
C ARG A 54 1.66 -13.85 6.60
N PRO A 55 0.70 -13.30 5.85
CA PRO A 55 0.14 -14.01 4.70
C PRO A 55 1.15 -14.06 3.55
N LYS A 56 1.07 -15.11 2.73
CA LYS A 56 1.92 -15.23 1.53
C LYS A 56 1.60 -14.17 0.46
N ALA A 57 0.38 -13.65 0.44
CA ALA A 57 -0.11 -12.66 -0.50
C ALA A 57 -1.37 -11.97 0.05
N PHE A 58 -1.67 -10.78 -0.47
CA PHE A 58 -2.92 -10.07 -0.20
C PHE A 58 -3.35 -9.30 -1.46
N GLY A 59 -4.55 -9.57 -1.97
CA GLY A 59 -5.00 -8.99 -3.25
C GLY A 59 -4.04 -9.35 -4.39
N ASP A 60 -3.47 -8.32 -5.01
CA ASP A 60 -2.47 -8.40 -6.09
C ASP A 60 -1.01 -8.25 -5.60
N ALA A 61 -0.79 -8.12 -4.28
CA ALA A 61 0.55 -8.03 -3.69
C ALA A 61 1.07 -9.39 -3.22
N LYS A 62 2.36 -9.63 -3.47
CA LYS A 62 3.10 -10.84 -3.03
C LYS A 62 4.30 -10.54 -2.13
N MET A 63 4.58 -9.26 -1.88
CA MET A 63 5.69 -8.83 -1.05
C MET A 63 5.36 -7.50 -0.38
N MET A 64 6.04 -7.20 0.73
CA MET A 64 5.80 -6.04 1.58
C MET A 64 6.40 -4.76 0.99
N LEU A 65 5.93 -3.62 1.47
CA LEU A 65 6.58 -2.33 1.27
C LEU A 65 7.74 -2.18 2.28
N GLU A 66 8.97 -2.12 1.79
CA GLU A 66 10.20 -2.22 2.61
C GLU A 66 10.40 -1.00 3.53
N GLU A 67 9.87 0.15 3.12
CA GLU A 67 9.98 1.41 3.84
C GLU A 67 9.02 1.53 5.04
N VAL A 68 8.07 0.59 5.17
CA VAL A 68 7.01 0.56 6.18
C VAL A 68 7.28 -0.45 7.25
#